data_AF-A0A8T7BVP2-F1
#
_entry.id   AF-A0A8T7BVP2-F1
#
_cell.length_a   1.000
_cell.length_b   1.000
_cell.length_c   1.000
_cell.angle_alpha   90.00
_cell.angle_beta   90.00
_cell.angle_gamma   90.00
#
_symmetry.space_group_name_H-M   'P 1'
#
loop_
_entity.id
_entity.type
_entity.pdbx_description
1 polymer ?
#
loop_
_entity_poly.entity_id
_entity_poly.type
_entity_poly.pdbx_seq_one_letter_code
_entity_poly.pdbx_strand_id
1 'polypeptide(L)'
;MNYEFLFDQLEAAGFGRWVGQLRRQQTDWLINHGDYGRWHQSLIDLPAIEGAKGVFDQPAVTIEGHCDQSHKLENSLKGLSPWRKGPYRVADIFIDSEWRSDYKWARVLPHLSSLSGRRVLDIGCGNGFHCWR
;
A
#
# COMPACT_ATOMS: atom_id res chain seq x y z
N MET A 1 8.07 4.29 -13.28
CA MET A 1 7.75 4.65 -11.87
C MET A 1 8.86 5.55 -11.35
N ASN A 2 8.54 6.58 -10.57
CA ASN A 2 9.55 7.48 -9.98
C ASN A 2 9.91 6.99 -8.57
N TYR A 3 11.15 6.53 -8.38
CA TYR A 3 11.67 6.03 -7.11
C TYR A 3 12.69 6.99 -6.45
N GLU A 4 12.90 8.18 -7.00
CA GLU A 4 13.97 9.08 -6.54
C GLU A 4 13.81 9.43 -5.05
N PHE A 5 12.58 9.74 -4.62
CA PHE A 5 12.32 9.99 -3.19
C PHE A 5 12.72 8.80 -2.31
N LEU A 6 12.42 7.56 -2.72
CA LEU A 6 12.82 6.38 -1.97
C LEU A 6 14.35 6.21 -1.94
N PHE A 7 15.01 6.45 -3.08
CA PHE A 7 16.47 6.37 -3.17
C PHE A 7 17.15 7.39 -2.28
N ASP A 8 16.67 8.64 -2.24
CA ASP A 8 17.19 9.68 -1.36
C ASP A 8 17.07 9.28 0.11
N GLN A 9 15.92 8.75 0.52
CA GLN A 9 15.70 8.27 1.90
C GLN A 9 16.63 7.10 2.26
N LEU A 10 16.84 6.16 1.33
CA LEU A 10 17.73 5.02 1.54
C LEU A 10 19.21 5.44 1.60
N GLU A 11 19.63 6.37 0.75
CA GLU A 11 20.98 6.93 0.77
C GLU A 11 21.26 7.66 2.09
N ALA A 12 20.34 8.54 2.51
CA ALA A 12 20.43 9.23 3.80
C ALA A 12 20.46 8.25 4.99
N ALA A 13 19.81 7.09 4.87
CA ALA A 13 19.84 6.03 5.87
C ALA A 13 21.09 5.11 5.79
N GLY A 14 22.05 5.41 4.90
CA GLY A 14 23.32 4.69 4.75
C GLY A 14 23.28 3.49 3.80
N PHE A 15 22.21 3.32 3.00
CA PHE A 15 22.03 2.19 2.09
C PHE A 15 22.48 2.47 0.64
N GLY A 16 23.42 3.39 0.42
CA GLY A 16 23.83 3.81 -0.93
C GLY A 16 24.30 2.67 -1.84
N ARG A 17 25.00 1.65 -1.30
CA ARG A 17 25.37 0.45 -2.08
C ARG A 17 24.14 -0.28 -2.62
N TRP A 18 23.09 -0.40 -1.81
CA TRP A 18 21.85 -1.07 -2.19
C TRP A 18 21.06 -0.23 -3.20
N VAL A 19 21.00 1.10 -3.04
CA VAL A 19 20.41 2.01 -4.04
C VAL A 19 21.09 1.84 -5.40
N GLY A 20 22.43 1.77 -5.44
CA GLY A 20 23.17 1.49 -6.68
C GLY A 20 22.81 0.14 -7.33
N GLN A 21 22.45 -0.87 -6.53
CA GLN A 21 21.94 -2.15 -7.05
C GLN A 21 20.51 -2.02 -7.56
N LEU A 22 19.62 -1.38 -6.79
CA LEU A 22 18.21 -1.18 -7.15
C LEU A 22 18.06 -0.40 -8.46
N ARG A 23 18.85 0.67 -8.66
CA ARG A 23 18.86 1.45 -9.92
C ARG A 23 19.16 0.57 -11.14
N ARG A 24 20.02 -0.45 -11.00
CA ARG A 24 20.36 -1.40 -12.08
C ARG A 24 19.34 -2.52 -12.24
N GLN A 25 18.56 -2.82 -11.21
CA GLN A 25 17.59 -3.92 -11.19
C GLN A 25 16.17 -3.48 -11.59
N GLN A 26 15.97 -2.23 -11.99
CA GLN A 26 14.66 -1.80 -12.47
C GLN A 26 14.29 -2.60 -13.73
N THR A 27 13.09 -3.16 -13.70
CA THR A 27 12.54 -4.03 -14.75
C THR A 27 11.17 -3.53 -15.15
N ASP A 28 10.82 -3.69 -16.43
CA ASP A 28 9.50 -3.29 -16.95
C ASP A 28 8.43 -4.37 -16.78
N TRP A 29 8.63 -5.37 -15.90
CA TRP A 29 7.70 -6.49 -15.75
C TRP A 29 6.27 -6.02 -15.44
N LEU A 30 6.13 -4.96 -14.64
CA LEU A 30 4.82 -4.44 -14.26
C LEU A 30 4.09 -3.85 -15.46
N ILE A 31 4.81 -3.11 -16.32
CA ILE A 31 4.25 -2.48 -17.52
C ILE A 31 3.86 -3.55 -18.55
N ASN A 32 4.61 -4.66 -18.58
CA ASN A 32 4.35 -5.80 -19.45
C ASN A 32 3.29 -6.77 -18.91
N HIS A 33 2.72 -6.51 -17.72
CA HIS A 33 1.68 -7.35 -17.15
C HIS A 33 0.35 -7.16 -17.89
N GLY A 34 -0.39 -8.24 -18.17
CA GLY A 34 -1.64 -8.19 -18.95
C GLY A 34 -2.73 -7.27 -18.33
N ASP A 35 -2.80 -7.22 -17.00
CA ASP A 35 -3.72 -6.34 -16.27
C ASP A 35 -3.21 -4.90 -16.08
N TYR A 36 -1.98 -4.58 -16.50
CA TYR A 36 -1.36 -3.28 -16.22
C TYR A 36 -2.24 -2.11 -16.66
N GLY A 37 -2.78 -2.18 -17.89
CA GLY A 37 -3.65 -1.12 -18.41
C GLY A 37 -4.87 -0.86 -17.53
N ARG A 38 -5.54 -1.92 -17.05
CA ARG A 38 -6.68 -1.83 -16.14
C ARG A 38 -6.28 -1.22 -14.80
N TRP A 39 -5.18 -1.70 -14.20
CA TRP A 39 -4.73 -1.19 -12.90
C TRP A 39 -4.27 0.26 -12.98
N HIS A 40 -3.52 0.61 -14.01
CA HIS A 40 -3.04 1.96 -14.22
C HIS A 40 -4.19 2.95 -14.44
N GLN A 41 -5.18 2.58 -15.26
CA GLN A 41 -6.38 3.38 -15.45
C GLN A 41 -7.17 3.55 -14.15
N SER A 42 -7.32 2.47 -13.37
CA SER A 42 -7.99 2.52 -12.07
C SER A 42 -7.31 3.50 -11.10
N LEU A 43 -5.98 3.56 -11.10
CA LEU A 43 -5.22 4.53 -10.29
C LEU A 43 -5.43 5.97 -10.76
N ILE A 44 -5.44 6.21 -12.08
CA ILE A 44 -5.71 7.53 -12.66
C ILE A 44 -7.13 8.00 -12.33
N ASP A 45 -8.09 7.07 -12.33
CA ASP A 45 -9.49 7.39 -12.12
C ASP A 45 -9.89 7.61 -10.66
N LEU A 46 -9.00 7.31 -9.70
CA LEU A 46 -9.26 7.57 -8.28
C LEU A 46 -9.63 9.05 -8.08
N PRO A 47 -10.84 9.33 -7.57
CA PRO A 47 -11.23 10.70 -7.27
C PRO A 47 -10.47 11.24 -6.07
N ALA A 48 -10.43 12.56 -5.95
CA ALA A 48 -9.89 13.21 -4.76
C ALA A 48 -10.73 12.84 -3.52
N ILE A 49 -10.04 12.73 -2.38
CA ILE A 49 -10.66 12.57 -1.06
C ILE A 49 -10.36 13.84 -0.28
N GLU A 50 -11.39 14.63 0.00
CA GLU A 50 -11.29 15.85 0.78
C GLU A 50 -11.04 15.53 2.25
N GLY A 51 -10.10 16.25 2.87
CA GLY A 51 -9.73 16.01 4.27
C GLY A 51 -9.09 14.64 4.52
N ALA A 52 -8.44 14.05 3.51
CA ALA A 52 -7.85 12.73 3.60
C ALA A 52 -6.89 12.58 4.79
N LYS A 53 -7.14 11.60 5.67
CA LYS A 53 -6.31 11.31 6.84
C LYS A 53 -6.12 9.80 7.02
N GLY A 54 -4.87 9.37 7.18
CA GLY A 54 -4.54 7.98 7.47
C GLY A 54 -4.79 7.61 8.93
N VAL A 55 -5.44 6.47 9.15
CA VAL A 55 -5.63 5.84 10.47
C VAL A 55 -5.20 4.37 10.37
N PHE A 56 -4.20 4.02 11.16
CA PHE A 56 -3.39 2.80 10.96
C PHE A 56 -3.29 1.92 12.22
N ASP A 57 -3.75 2.42 13.36
CA ASP A 57 -3.78 1.75 14.66
C ASP A 57 -5.06 0.93 14.90
N GLN A 58 -5.85 0.70 13.86
CA GLN A 58 -7.11 -0.04 13.88
C GLN A 58 -7.03 -1.33 13.04
N PRO A 59 -8.01 -2.26 13.14
CA PRO A 59 -7.98 -3.49 12.35
C PRO A 59 -7.87 -3.25 10.84
N ALA A 60 -8.62 -2.31 10.29
CA ALA A 60 -8.56 -1.92 8.87
C ALA A 60 -7.57 -0.78 8.67
N VAL A 61 -6.73 -0.87 7.63
CA VAL A 61 -5.93 0.27 7.16
C VAL A 61 -6.89 1.28 6.55
N THR A 62 -7.02 2.44 7.18
CA THR A 62 -8.10 3.38 6.91
C THR A 62 -7.57 4.70 6.36
N ILE A 63 -8.23 5.22 5.34
CA ILE A 63 -8.14 6.61 4.90
C ILE A 63 -9.50 7.24 5.19
N GLU A 64 -9.57 8.09 6.20
CA GLU A 64 -10.73 8.94 6.48
C GLU A 64 -10.79 10.09 5.49
N GLY A 65 -11.98 10.63 5.26
CA GLY A 65 -12.20 11.79 4.39
C GLY A 65 -13.52 11.68 3.65
N HIS A 66 -13.84 12.72 2.88
CA HIS A 66 -15.05 12.79 2.09
C HIS A 66 -14.75 12.66 0.60
N CYS A 67 -15.58 11.92 -0.14
CA CYS A 67 -15.48 11.82 -1.59
C CYS A 67 -16.86 12.02 -2.21
N ASP A 68 -17.03 13.12 -2.95
CA ASP A 68 -18.27 13.41 -3.69
C ASP A 68 -18.57 12.35 -4.77
N GLN A 69 -17.53 11.65 -5.23
CA GLN A 69 -17.61 10.66 -6.31
C GLN A 69 -17.49 9.23 -5.77
N SER A 70 -18.21 8.89 -4.70
CA SER A 70 -18.13 7.56 -4.03
C SER A 70 -18.28 6.38 -5.01
N HIS A 71 -19.22 6.44 -5.97
CA HIS A 71 -19.33 5.40 -7.00
C HIS A 71 -18.09 5.27 -7.90
N LYS A 72 -17.45 6.38 -8.25
CA LYS A 72 -16.21 6.37 -9.03
C LYS A 72 -15.07 5.78 -8.20
N LEU A 73 -14.97 6.18 -6.93
CA LEU A 73 -14.00 5.64 -5.98
C LEU A 73 -14.15 4.12 -5.86
N GLU A 74 -15.37 3.62 -5.64
CA GLU A 74 -15.65 2.20 -5.51
C GLU A 74 -15.27 1.42 -6.77
N ASN A 75 -15.64 1.93 -7.95
CA ASN A 75 -15.31 1.30 -9.22
C ASN A 75 -13.79 1.26 -9.47
N SER A 76 -13.07 2.35 -9.18
CA SER A 76 -11.61 2.39 -9.27
C SER A 76 -10.95 1.40 -8.30
N LEU A 77 -11.41 1.33 -7.05
CA LEU A 77 -10.89 0.36 -6.07
C LEU A 77 -11.19 -1.09 -6.49
N LYS A 78 -12.36 -1.37 -7.06
CA LYS A 78 -12.69 -2.68 -7.63
C LYS A 78 -11.79 -3.03 -8.81
N GLY A 79 -11.40 -2.05 -9.64
CA GLY A 79 -10.46 -2.22 -10.74
C GLY A 79 -9.05 -2.67 -10.31
N LEU A 80 -8.69 -2.46 -9.05
CA LEU A 80 -7.44 -2.94 -8.43
C LEU A 80 -7.54 -4.37 -7.84
N SER A 81 -8.70 -5.02 -7.96
CA SER A 81 -8.89 -6.41 -7.52
C SER A 81 -7.99 -7.38 -8.30
N PRO A 82 -7.62 -8.53 -7.71
CA PRO A 82 -8.07 -9.06 -6.41
C PRO A 82 -7.36 -8.48 -5.18
N TRP A 83 -8.14 -8.07 -4.18
CA TRP A 83 -7.63 -7.64 -2.87
C TRP A 83 -7.44 -8.83 -1.93
N ARG A 84 -6.20 -9.31 -1.82
CA ARG A 84 -5.91 -10.53 -1.04
C ARG A 84 -5.70 -10.26 0.46
N LYS A 85 -4.87 -9.30 0.85
CA LYS A 85 -4.60 -8.99 2.27
C LYS A 85 -5.33 -7.72 2.68
N GLY A 86 -5.90 -7.67 3.87
CA GLY A 86 -6.65 -6.51 4.37
C GLY A 86 -7.23 -6.76 5.77
N PRO A 87 -8.30 -6.06 6.18
CA PRO A 87 -9.17 -5.20 5.35
C PRO A 87 -8.66 -3.77 5.17
N TYR A 88 -9.21 -3.05 4.18
CA TYR A 88 -9.00 -1.60 4.02
C TYR A 88 -10.31 -0.85 4.14
N ARG A 89 -10.22 0.43 4.50
CA ARG A 89 -11.33 1.39 4.40
C ARG A 89 -10.82 2.65 3.72
N VAL A 90 -11.51 3.09 2.68
CA VAL A 90 -11.15 4.32 1.94
C VAL A 90 -12.41 5.16 1.84
N ALA A 91 -12.43 6.30 2.55
CA ALA A 91 -13.64 7.07 2.83
C ALA A 91 -14.73 6.15 3.45
N ASP A 92 -15.88 6.07 2.80
CA ASP A 92 -17.03 5.24 3.17
C ASP A 92 -16.94 3.79 2.68
N ILE A 93 -15.99 3.47 1.78
CA ILE A 93 -15.87 2.15 1.15
C ILE A 93 -15.03 1.22 2.00
N PHE A 94 -15.64 0.10 2.40
CA PHE A 94 -14.94 -1.00 3.06
C PHE A 94 -14.55 -2.07 2.05
N ILE A 95 -13.24 -2.38 1.98
CA ILE A 95 -12.72 -3.45 1.13
C ILE A 95 -12.53 -4.69 2.01
N ASP A 96 -13.46 -5.62 1.87
CA ASP A 96 -13.37 -6.94 2.48
C ASP A 96 -12.46 -7.83 1.62
N SER A 97 -11.19 -7.89 2.00
CA SER A 97 -10.17 -8.69 1.32
C SER A 97 -10.29 -10.18 1.64
N GLU A 98 -9.73 -11.03 0.78
CA GLU A 98 -9.69 -12.49 0.97
C GLU A 98 -9.18 -12.92 2.37
N TRP A 99 -8.14 -12.25 2.87
CA TRP A 99 -7.48 -12.57 4.13
C TRP A 99 -7.70 -11.50 5.19
N ARG A 100 -8.21 -11.94 6.35
CA ARG A 100 -8.18 -11.21 7.63
C ARG A 100 -6.75 -11.09 8.17
N SER A 101 -5.97 -10.26 7.49
CA SER A 101 -4.57 -10.03 7.79
C SER A 101 -4.40 -9.29 9.10
N ASP A 102 -5.39 -8.49 9.50
CA ASP A 102 -5.53 -7.89 10.82
C ASP A 102 -5.53 -8.92 11.95
N TYR A 103 -6.19 -10.08 11.78
CA TYR A 103 -6.17 -11.13 12.80
C TYR A 103 -4.77 -11.74 12.97
N LYS A 104 -4.03 -11.90 11.87
CA LYS A 104 -2.64 -12.34 11.94
C LYS A 104 -1.79 -11.27 12.65
N TRP A 105 -1.95 -10.00 12.29
CA TRP A 105 -1.21 -8.91 12.92
C TRP A 105 -1.46 -8.84 14.43
N ALA A 106 -2.72 -8.90 14.87
CA ALA A 106 -3.09 -8.87 16.28
C ALA A 106 -2.46 -10.01 17.09
N ARG A 107 -2.26 -11.19 16.48
CA ARG A 107 -1.56 -12.31 17.12
C ARG A 107 -0.04 -12.12 17.16
N VAL A 108 0.55 -11.45 16.17
CA VAL A 108 2.01 -11.28 16.07
C VAL A 108 2.50 -10.10 16.89
N LEU A 109 1.77 -8.97 16.87
CA LEU A 109 2.17 -7.69 17.46
C LEU A 109 2.65 -7.80 18.93
N PRO A 110 1.97 -8.54 19.84
CA PRO A 110 2.40 -8.64 21.24
C PRO A 110 3.76 -9.32 21.44
N HIS A 111 4.25 -10.04 20.44
CA HIS A 111 5.52 -10.77 20.48
C HIS A 111 6.67 -10.04 19.77
N LEU A 112 6.39 -8.92 19.11
CA LEU A 112 7.42 -8.11 18.47
C LEU A 112 8.09 -7.20 19.49
N SER A 113 9.40 -6.99 19.32
CA SER A 113 10.06 -5.82 19.92
C SER A 113 9.42 -4.54 19.38
N SER A 114 9.41 -3.47 20.18
CA SER A 114 8.92 -2.16 19.74
C SER A 114 9.48 -1.80 18.37
N LEU A 115 8.58 -1.50 17.41
CA LEU A 115 8.92 -1.13 16.04
C LEU A 115 9.26 0.36 15.89
N SER A 116 9.12 1.16 16.96
CA SER A 116 9.40 2.58 16.94
C SER A 116 10.84 2.87 16.49
N GLY A 117 10.97 3.72 15.47
CA GLY A 117 12.27 4.09 14.88
C GLY A 117 12.99 2.98 14.11
N ARG A 118 12.37 1.80 13.92
CA ARG A 118 12.97 0.70 13.17
C ARG A 118 12.78 0.89 11.67
N ARG A 119 13.79 0.45 10.92
CA ARG A 119 13.69 0.19 9.48
C ARG A 119 13.36 -1.29 9.29
N VAL A 120 12.24 -1.57 8.62
CA VAL A 120 11.69 -2.92 8.48
C VAL A 120 11.62 -3.29 7.00
N LEU A 121 11.92 -4.55 6.68
CA LEU A 121 11.75 -5.13 5.35
C LEU A 121 10.72 -6.26 5.43
N ASP A 122 9.61 -6.13 4.72
CA ASP A 122 8.59 -7.18 4.57
C ASP A 122 8.77 -7.90 3.23
N ILE A 123 9.35 -9.10 3.28
CA ILE A 123 9.63 -9.92 2.08
C ILE A 123 8.35 -10.63 1.64
N GLY A 124 7.91 -10.40 0.40
CA GLY A 124 6.64 -10.95 -0.09
C GLY A 124 5.42 -10.22 0.50
N CYS A 125 5.55 -8.90 0.70
CA CYS A 125 4.53 -8.06 1.32
C CYS A 125 3.18 -8.07 0.59
N GLY A 126 3.12 -8.49 -0.68
CA GLY A 126 1.89 -8.54 -1.47
C GLY A 126 1.42 -7.10 -1.78
N ASN A 127 0.18 -6.77 -1.42
CA ASN A 127 -0.34 -5.40 -1.52
C ASN A 127 0.12 -4.46 -0.39
N GLY A 128 1.06 -4.90 0.47
CA GLY A 128 1.70 -4.05 1.47
C GLY A 128 0.91 -3.81 2.75
N PHE A 129 -0.19 -4.53 2.99
CA PHE A 129 -1.04 -4.34 4.19
C PHE A 129 -0.25 -4.21 5.51
N HIS A 130 0.69 -5.12 5.79
CA HIS A 130 1.46 -5.13 7.05
C HIS A 130 2.48 -3.98 7.17
N CYS A 131 2.85 -3.32 6.06
CA CYS A 131 3.74 -2.15 6.12
C CYS A 131 3.03 -0.92 6.72
N TRP A 132 1.70 -0.92 6.76
CA TRP A 132 0.89 0.14 7.37
C TRP A 132 0.52 -0.17 8.83
N ARG A 133 1.03 -1.26 9.42
CA ARG A 133 0.56 -1.77 10.72
C ARG A 133 1.55 -1.56 11.87
#